data_AF-A0A183DJI7-F1
#
_entry.id   AF-A0A183DJI7-F1
#
_cell.length_a   1.000
_cell.length_b   1.000
_cell.length_c   1.000
_cell.angle_alpha   90.00
_cell.angle_beta   90.00
_cell.angle_gamma   90.00
#
_symmetry.space_group_name_H-M   'P 1'
#
loop_
_entity.id
_entity.type
_entity.pdbx_description
1 polymer ?
#
loop_
_entity_poly.entity_id
_entity_poly.type
_entity_poly.pdbx_seq_one_letter_code
_entity_poly.pdbx_strand_id
1 'polypeptide(L)' 'MFTDLGDIPFEWHLESSSLSERPLRIVPFSQSKYEAPEGVRTLEKVKKRGYVVLVEGVSTGAAVLSAKLTGSHFR' A
#
# COMPACT_ATOMS: atom_id res chain seq x y z
N MET A 1 11.60 0.97 16.95
CA MET A 1 10.23 0.97 17.52
C MET A 1 9.33 1.49 16.43
N PHE A 2 8.56 0.62 15.77
CA PHE A 2 7.61 1.02 14.73
C PHE A 2 6.31 1.43 15.43
N THR A 3 5.89 2.68 15.26
CA THR A 3 4.57 3.16 15.68
C THR A 3 3.52 2.62 14.72
N ASP A 4 2.62 1.78 15.21
CA ASP A 4 1.38 1.47 14.50
C ASP A 4 0.37 2.61 14.73
N LEU A 5 -0.48 2.86 13.73
CA LEU A 5 -1.56 3.86 13.80
C LEU A 5 -2.89 3.23 14.23
N GLY A 6 -2.89 2.02 14.80
CA GLY A 6 -4.09 1.28 15.18
C GLY A 6 -5.07 1.06 14.02
N ASP A 7 -6.37 1.07 14.33
CA ASP A 7 -7.49 0.93 13.38
C ASP A 7 -7.80 2.21 12.58
N ILE A 8 -6.89 3.19 12.55
CA ILE A 8 -7.13 4.44 11.82
C ILE A 8 -7.10 4.15 10.31
N PRO A 9 -8.23 4.35 9.59
CA PRO A 9 -8.28 4.09 8.17
C PRO A 9 -7.43 5.11 7.41
N PHE A 10 -6.69 4.63 6.44
CA PHE A 10 -5.92 5.46 5.53
C PHE A 10 -6.04 4.94 4.10
N GLU A 11 -5.93 5.85 3.15
CA GLU A 11 -5.87 5.56 1.73
C GLU A 11 -4.44 5.75 1.25
N TRP A 12 -3.98 4.84 0.40
CA TRP A 12 -2.71 4.98 -0.29
C TRP A 12 -2.92 5.12 -1.79
N HIS A 13 -2.06 5.91 -2.42
CA HIS A 13 -2.07 6.19 -3.84
C HIS A 13 -0.64 6.18 -4.39
N LEU A 14 -0.40 5.40 -5.43
CA LEU A 14 0.85 5.47 -6.19
C LEU A 14 0.67 6.54 -7.26
N GLU A 15 1.37 7.66 -7.12
CA GLU A 15 1.41 8.70 -8.12
C GLU A 15 2.24 8.21 -9.31
N SER A 16 1.62 8.09 -10.48
CA SER A 16 2.38 7.94 -11.71
C SER A 16 2.88 9.31 -12.13
N SER A 17 4.19 9.53 -12.03
CA SER A 17 4.82 10.57 -12.85
C SER A 17 4.47 10.28 -14.31
N SER A 18 4.31 11.33 -15.12
CA SER A 18 3.88 11.29 -16.54
C SER A 18 4.78 10.48 -17.48
N LEU A 19 5.75 9.74 -16.93
CA LEU A 19 6.59 8.79 -17.64
C LEU A 19 5.81 7.49 -17.80
N SER A 20 5.77 6.97 -19.02
CA SER A 20 5.11 5.72 -19.39
C SER A 20 5.57 4.50 -18.58
N GLU A 21 6.69 4.60 -17.88
CA GLU A 21 7.23 3.55 -17.03
C GLU A 21 6.84 3.77 -15.56
N ARG A 22 6.19 2.77 -14.97
CA ARG A 22 5.87 2.72 -13.55
C ARG A 22 6.95 1.89 -12.84
N PRO A 23 7.95 2.50 -12.17
CA PRO A 23 9.05 1.76 -11.58
C PRO A 23 8.65 0.94 -10.34
N LEU A 24 7.47 1.18 -9.78
CA LEU A 24 6.89 0.40 -8.68
C LEU A 24 5.57 -0.24 -9.08
N ARG A 25 5.36 -1.46 -8.60
CA ARG A 25 4.08 -2.19 -8.68
C ARG A 25 3.62 -2.59 -7.29
N ILE A 26 2.32 -2.51 -7.03
CA ILE A 26 1.70 -3.02 -5.82
C ILE A 26 1.43 -4.51 -5.99
N VAL A 27 1.87 -5.32 -5.04
CA VAL A 27 1.79 -6.78 -5.12
C VAL A 27 0.94 -7.29 -3.95
N PRO A 28 -0.08 -8.13 -4.20
CA PRO A 28 -0.79 -8.81 -3.13
C PRO A 28 0.16 -9.68 -2.30
N PHE A 29 0.01 -9.70 -0.99
CA PHE A 29 0.82 -10.56 -0.12
C PHE A 29 0.69 -12.04 -0.49
N SER A 30 -0.48 -12.46 -0.96
CA SER A 30 -0.74 -13.79 -1.51
C SER A 30 0.17 -14.18 -2.70
N GLN A 31 0.74 -13.21 -3.42
CA GLN A 31 1.67 -13.42 -4.53
C GLN A 31 3.14 -13.21 -4.13
N SER A 32 3.39 -12.94 -2.85
CA SER A 32 4.72 -12.65 -2.34
C SER A 32 5.29 -13.82 -1.54
N LYS A 33 6.60 -13.78 -1.31
CA LYS A 33 7.28 -14.70 -0.37
C LYS A 33 7.09 -14.31 1.10
N TYR A 34 6.43 -13.19 1.38
CA TYR A 34 6.26 -12.68 2.74
C TYR A 34 4.95 -13.14 3.34
N GLU A 35 4.97 -13.42 4.63
CA GLU A 35 3.74 -13.77 5.33
C GLU A 35 2.83 -12.54 5.48
N ALA A 36 1.59 -12.68 5.02
CA ALA A 36 0.58 -11.63 5.16
C ALA A 36 0.12 -11.53 6.61
N PRO A 37 0.11 -10.32 7.21
CA PRO A 37 -0.61 -10.07 8.46
C PRO A 37 -2.07 -10.52 8.35
N GLU A 38 -2.64 -11.08 9.43
CA GLU A 38 -3.98 -11.70 9.39
C GLU A 38 -5.07 -10.74 8.88
N GLY A 39 -5.06 -9.49 9.35
CA GLY A 39 -6.00 -8.46 8.90
C GLY A 39 -5.83 -8.13 7.42
N VAL A 40 -4.59 -8.02 6.93
CA VAL A 40 -4.31 -7.79 5.50
C VAL A 40 -4.80 -8.97 4.65
N ARG A 41 -4.55 -10.21 5.09
CA ARG A 41 -5.02 -11.42 4.39
C ARG A 41 -6.54 -11.45 4.26
N THR A 42 -7.25 -11.04 5.30
CA THR A 42 -8.72 -10.96 5.29
C THR A 42 -9.22 -9.88 4.34
N LEU A 43 -8.56 -8.71 4.34
CA LEU A 43 -8.90 -7.59 3.46
C LEU A 43 -8.63 -7.92 1.97
N GLU A 44 -7.52 -8.59 1.66
CA GLU A 44 -7.21 -9.03 0.30
C GLU A 44 -8.26 -10.01 -0.26
N LYS A 45 -8.75 -10.96 0.56
CA LYS A 45 -9.81 -11.91 0.15
C LYS A 45 -11.09 -11.19 -0.29
N VAL A 46 -11.41 -10.05 0.32
CA VAL A 46 -12.58 -9.23 -0.04
C VAL A 46 -12.23 -8.07 -0.99
N LYS A 47 -11.06 -8.12 -1.65
CA LYS A 47 -10.56 -7.11 -2.59
C LYS A 47 -10.51 -5.68 -2.01
N LYS A 48 -10.32 -5.56 -0.70
CA LYS A 48 -10.12 -4.28 -0.01
C LYS A 48 -8.63 -4.01 0.20
N ARG A 49 -8.29 -2.73 0.36
CA ARG A 49 -6.93 -2.29 0.69
C ARG A 49 -6.65 -2.52 2.17
N GLY A 50 -5.45 -3.03 2.47
CA GLY A 50 -4.98 -3.26 3.83
C GLY A 50 -4.28 -2.05 4.44
N TYR A 51 -3.93 -2.19 5.73
CA TYR A 51 -3.11 -1.24 6.49
C TYR A 51 -1.59 -1.44 6.28
N VAL A 52 -1.21 -2.44 5.47
CA VAL A 52 0.16 -2.64 4.98
C VAL A 52 0.09 -2.83 3.47
N VAL A 53 1.03 -2.24 2.74
CA VAL A 53 1.18 -2.38 1.30
C VAL A 53 2.55 -2.96 0.97
N LEU A 54 2.57 -3.97 0.11
CA LEU A 54 3.80 -4.51 -0.45
C LEU A 54 4.02 -3.93 -1.85
N VAL A 55 5.23 -3.42 -2.08
CA VAL A 55 5.65 -2.86 -3.36
C VAL A 55 6.84 -3.63 -3.91
N GLU A 56 6.87 -3.78 -5.23
CA GLU A 56 7.96 -4.40 -5.98
C GLU A 56 8.53 -3.39 -6.98
N GLY A 57 9.85 -3.28 -7.04
CA GLY A 57 10.55 -2.51 -8.06
C GLY A 57 10.58 -3.28 -9.38
N VAL A 58 9.97 -2.73 -10.42
CA VAL A 58 9.88 -3.37 -11.75
C VAL A 58 10.78 -2.72 -12.81
N SER A 59 11.18 -1.47 -12.60
CA SER A 59 12.18 -0.79 -13.45
C SER A 59 12.94 0.26 -12.64
N THR A 60 14.04 0.76 -13.20
CA THR A 60 14.80 1.87 -12.62
C THR A 60 14.01 3.17 -12.79
N GLY A 61 13.88 3.96 -11.73
CA GLY A 61 13.21 5.25 -11.80
C GLY A 61 12.82 5.77 -10.42
N ALA A 62 11.94 6.76 -10.40
CA ALA A 62 11.36 7.32 -9.20
C ALA A 62 9.83 7.23 -9.24
N ALA A 63 9.23 6.85 -8.12
CA ALA A 63 7.79 6.86 -7.92
C ALA A 63 7.46 7.38 -6.52
N VAL A 64 6.31 8.04 -6.39
CA VAL A 64 5.81 8.58 -5.13
C VAL A 64 4.62 7.73 -4.68
N LEU A 65 4.74 7.11 -3.51
CA LEU A 65 3.63 6.43 -2.84
C LEU A 65 3.18 7.32 -1.69
N SER A 66 2.00 7.92 -1.81
CA SER A 66 1.40 8.72 -0.75
C SER A 66 0.41 7.90 0.06
N ALA A 67 0.37 8.13 1.37
CA ALA A 67 -0.62 7.58 2.28
C ALA A 67 -1.29 8.74 3.04
N LYS A 68 -2.61 8.73 3.13
CA LYS A 68 -3.41 9.78 3.72
C LYS A 68 -4.45 9.19 4.67
N LEU A 69 -4.50 9.71 5.90
CA LEU A 69 -5.55 9.34 6.85
C LEU A 69 -6.91 9.80 6.31
N THR A 70 -7.91 8.93 6.38
CA THR A 70 -9.26 9.23 5.91
C THR A 70 -10.16 9.50 7.11
N GLY A 71 -10.54 10.76 7.32
CA GLY A 71 -11.52 11.13 8.33
C GLY A 71 -11.67 12.64 8.46
N SER A 72 -12.88 13.10 8.79
CA SER A 72 -13.21 14.52 8.96
C SER A 72 -12.38 15.22 10.04
N HIS A 73 -11.90 14.47 11.03
CA HIS A 73 -11.10 14.96 12.15
C HIS A 73 -9.60 15.03 11.85
N PHE A 74 -9.15 14.49 10.71
CA PHE A 74 -7.73 14.41 10.32
C PHE A 74 -7.37 15.39 9.19
N ARG A 75 -8.16 16.47 9.05
CA ARG A 75 -8.01 17.47 8.00
C ARG A 75 -6.89 18.47 8.29
#